data_AF-A0A7X7E637-F1
#
_entry.id   AF-A0A7X7E637-F1
#
_cell.length_a   1.000
_cell.length_b   1.000
_cell.length_c   1.000
_cell.angle_alpha   90.00
_cell.angle_beta   90.00
_cell.angle_gamma   90.00
#
_symmetry.space_group_name_H-M   'P 1'
#
loop_
_entity.id
_entity.type
_entity.pdbx_description
1 polymer ?
#
loop_
_entity_poly.entity_id
_entity_poly.type
_entity_poly.pdbx_seq_one_letter_code
_entity_poly.pdbx_strand_id
1 'polypeptide(L)'
;MTTSDKLREIAEDKKPVHVKPGLYSLFFYDLKQIAKRYGYNLVLHGSLNRDLDLIAIPWVDKPKPEQNMIKSFQRYLSGFTTTCPDGKVHFTVLPGNRHSYIIELNRGNRRGEWMRHKDEQYYLDISVVQLSDLTALISEHYVAKEEVDKMVSERLREELFKFFEYEHAYTPKYLNSGHVINEYLKTREK
;
A
#
# COMPACT_ATOMS: atom_id res chain seq x y z
N MET A 1 -44.40 -22.68 -8.97
CA MET A 1 -43.35 -22.30 -8.01
C MET A 1 -43.90 -22.52 -6.61
N THR A 2 -43.37 -23.49 -5.87
CA THR A 2 -43.93 -23.91 -4.58
C THR A 2 -43.50 -22.96 -3.45
N THR A 3 -44.20 -22.95 -2.32
CA THR A 3 -43.80 -22.20 -1.11
C THR A 3 -42.41 -22.63 -0.62
N SER A 4 -42.04 -23.89 -0.83
CA SER A 4 -40.71 -24.44 -0.58
C SER A 4 -39.63 -23.83 -1.49
N ASP A 5 -39.96 -23.58 -2.77
CA ASP A 5 -39.02 -22.97 -3.72
C ASP A 5 -38.76 -21.49 -3.37
N LYS A 6 -39.81 -20.75 -2.98
CA LYS A 6 -39.68 -19.37 -2.48
C LYS A 6 -38.88 -19.28 -1.18
N LEU A 7 -39.03 -20.25 -0.28
CA LEU A 7 -38.25 -20.31 0.96
C LEU A 7 -36.77 -20.65 0.72
N ARG A 8 -36.46 -21.45 -0.31
CA ARG A 8 -35.07 -21.72 -0.74
C ARG A 8 -34.42 -20.48 -1.35
N GLU A 9 -35.15 -19.76 -2.21
CA GLU A 9 -34.68 -18.51 -2.83
C GLU A 9 -34.43 -17.40 -1.78
N ILE A 10 -35.33 -17.23 -0.79
CA ILE A 10 -35.13 -16.30 0.33
C ILE A 10 -33.94 -16.69 1.22
N ALA A 11 -33.59 -17.98 1.27
CA ALA A 11 -32.50 -18.51 2.10
C ALA A 11 -31.15 -18.54 1.37
N GLU A 12 -31.11 -18.32 0.05
CA GLU A 12 -29.87 -18.24 -0.75
C GLU A 12 -29.28 -16.81 -0.77
N ASP A 13 -30.10 -15.77 -0.53
CA ASP A 13 -29.66 -14.36 -0.60
C ASP A 13 -29.38 -13.71 0.77
N LYS A 14 -29.45 -14.47 1.87
CA LYS A 14 -29.03 -13.96 3.18
C LYS A 14 -27.51 -13.90 3.24
N LYS A 15 -26.98 -12.70 3.00
CA LYS A 15 -25.57 -12.36 3.25
C LYS A 15 -25.16 -12.86 4.65
N PRO A 16 -23.97 -13.47 4.80
CA PRO A 16 -23.49 -13.99 6.08
C PRO A 16 -23.54 -12.91 7.18
N VAL A 17 -23.82 -13.31 8.43
CA VAL A 17 -23.87 -12.34 9.53
C VAL A 17 -22.51 -11.70 9.77
N HIS A 18 -22.57 -10.44 10.18
CA HIS A 18 -21.43 -9.55 10.16
C HIS A 18 -20.63 -9.72 11.46
N VAL A 19 -19.32 -9.86 11.35
CA VAL A 19 -18.44 -9.82 12.52
C VAL A 19 -18.55 -8.44 13.15
N LYS A 20 -18.72 -8.40 14.48
CA LYS A 20 -18.75 -7.12 15.19
C LYS A 20 -17.38 -6.43 15.07
N PRO A 21 -17.31 -5.15 14.69
CA PRO A 21 -16.04 -4.41 14.55
C PRO A 21 -15.13 -4.44 15.79
N GLY A 22 -15.70 -4.65 16.98
CA GLY A 22 -14.93 -4.82 18.21
C GLY A 22 -13.98 -6.03 18.19
N LEU A 23 -14.35 -7.13 17.54
CA LEU A 23 -13.46 -8.31 17.41
C LEU A 23 -12.25 -7.97 16.53
N TYR A 24 -12.47 -7.32 15.40
CA TYR A 24 -11.40 -6.88 14.51
C TYR A 24 -10.45 -5.89 15.19
N SER A 25 -10.98 -5.02 16.05
CA SER A 25 -10.18 -4.08 16.84
C SER A 25 -9.20 -4.80 17.78
N LEU A 26 -9.61 -5.91 18.39
CA LEU A 26 -8.73 -6.74 19.24
C LEU A 26 -7.59 -7.35 18.43
N PHE A 27 -7.89 -7.93 17.27
CA PHE A 27 -6.86 -8.53 16.40
C PHE A 27 -5.89 -7.48 15.88
N PHE A 28 -6.40 -6.33 15.42
CA PHE A 28 -5.58 -5.30 14.78
C PHE A 28 -4.42 -4.83 15.66
N TYR A 29 -4.65 -4.67 16.97
CA TYR A 29 -3.61 -4.21 17.88
C TYR A 29 -2.40 -5.16 17.90
N ASP A 30 -2.63 -6.45 18.10
CA ASP A 30 -1.55 -7.44 18.18
C ASP A 30 -0.93 -7.74 16.81
N LEU A 31 -1.74 -7.78 15.74
CA LEU A 31 -1.25 -7.91 14.37
C LEU A 31 -0.31 -6.75 14.00
N LYS A 32 -0.64 -5.51 14.41
CA LYS A 32 0.24 -4.36 14.22
C LYS A 32 1.58 -4.53 14.94
N GLN A 33 1.56 -5.05 16.17
CA GLN A 33 2.79 -5.31 16.93
C GLN A 33 3.65 -6.42 16.29
N ILE A 34 3.00 -7.47 15.75
CA ILE A 34 3.69 -8.49 14.96
C ILE A 34 4.31 -7.84 13.72
N ALA A 35 3.55 -7.13 12.90
CA ALA A 35 4.02 -6.48 11.67
C ALA A 35 5.26 -5.61 11.92
N LYS A 36 5.21 -4.79 12.99
CA LYS A 36 6.32 -3.93 13.41
C LYS A 36 7.61 -4.71 13.68
N ARG A 37 7.54 -5.90 14.29
CA ARG A 37 8.73 -6.76 14.54
C ARG A 37 9.35 -7.32 13.26
N TYR A 38 8.59 -7.35 12.16
CA TYR A 38 9.04 -7.74 10.84
C TYR A 38 9.47 -6.54 9.97
N GLY A 39 9.33 -5.31 10.47
CA GLY A 39 9.70 -4.11 9.73
C GLY A 39 8.59 -3.57 8.84
N TYR A 40 7.33 -3.92 9.12
CA TYR A 40 6.17 -3.44 8.37
C TYR A 40 5.30 -2.54 9.25
N ASN A 41 4.77 -1.48 8.65
CA ASN A 41 3.62 -0.78 9.18
C ASN A 41 2.34 -1.47 8.67
N LEU A 42 1.38 -1.63 9.57
CA LEU A 42 0.09 -2.26 9.25
C LEU A 42 -0.98 -1.17 9.20
N VAL A 43 -1.63 -1.06 8.05
CA VAL A 43 -2.71 -0.11 7.78
C VAL A 43 -4.02 -0.86 7.70
N LEU A 44 -5.02 -0.35 8.40
CA LEU A 44 -6.40 -0.82 8.28
C LEU A 44 -6.99 -0.21 7.01
N HIS A 45 -7.46 -1.06 6.12
CA HIS A 45 -8.11 -0.69 4.88
C HIS A 45 -9.54 -1.28 4.89
N GLY A 46 -10.45 -0.68 4.12
CA GLY A 46 -11.83 -1.17 4.05
C GLY A 46 -12.77 -0.60 5.12
N SER A 47 -14.01 -1.08 5.08
CA SER A 47 -15.15 -0.48 5.79
C SER A 47 -15.41 -1.05 7.18
N LEU A 48 -14.74 -2.15 7.56
CA LEU A 48 -15.00 -2.96 8.76
C LEU A 48 -16.44 -3.48 8.89
N ASN A 49 -17.24 -3.33 7.85
CA ASN A 49 -18.65 -3.72 7.88
C ASN A 49 -18.82 -5.24 7.77
N ARG A 50 -17.89 -5.92 7.08
CA ARG A 50 -17.92 -7.38 6.87
C ARG A 50 -16.56 -8.03 7.07
N ASP A 51 -15.52 -7.36 6.62
CA ASP A 51 -14.14 -7.82 6.50
C ASP A 51 -13.20 -6.84 7.19
N LEU A 52 -12.05 -7.36 7.62
CA LEU A 52 -10.91 -6.55 8.04
C LEU A 52 -9.84 -6.70 6.96
N ASP A 53 -9.80 -5.72 6.05
CA ASP A 53 -8.74 -5.63 5.05
C ASP A 53 -7.53 -4.93 5.66
N LEU A 54 -6.36 -5.52 5.46
CA LEU A 54 -5.11 -4.99 5.99
C LEU A 54 -4.12 -4.78 4.86
N ILE A 55 -3.33 -3.72 4.98
CA ILE A 55 -2.20 -3.46 4.10
C ILE A 55 -0.93 -3.42 4.95
N ALA A 56 0.00 -4.32 4.69
CA ALA A 56 1.33 -4.31 5.27
C ALA A 56 2.29 -3.59 4.31
N ILE A 57 2.89 -2.50 4.79
CA ILE A 57 3.80 -1.66 4.02
C ILE A 57 5.18 -1.73 4.68
N PRO A 58 6.25 -2.08 3.95
CA PRO A 58 7.61 -1.99 4.48
C PRO A 58 7.89 -0.60 5.06
N TRP A 59 8.41 -0.55 6.29
CA TRP A 59 8.74 0.70 7.01
C TRP A 59 10.23 0.81 7.37
N VAL A 60 11.02 -0.18 6.96
CA VAL A 60 12.47 -0.21 7.12
C VAL A 60 13.09 -0.66 5.81
N ASP A 61 14.34 -0.27 5.55
CA ASP A 61 15.01 -0.56 4.27
C ASP A 61 15.19 -2.05 4.00
N LYS A 62 15.30 -2.86 5.07
CA LYS A 62 15.51 -4.30 5.00
C LYS A 62 14.48 -5.02 5.87
N PRO A 63 13.21 -5.07 5.44
CA PRO A 63 12.19 -5.78 6.19
C PRO A 63 12.51 -7.28 6.21
N LYS A 64 12.04 -7.97 7.25
CA LYS A 64 12.14 -9.43 7.29
C LYS A 64 11.20 -10.04 6.23
N PRO A 65 11.41 -11.29 5.79
CA PRO A 65 10.54 -11.91 4.79
C PRO A 65 9.07 -11.89 5.20
N GLU A 66 8.20 -11.35 4.35
CA GLU A 66 6.76 -11.24 4.59
C GLU A 66 6.11 -12.58 4.89
N GLN A 67 6.59 -13.66 4.27
CA GLN A 67 6.11 -15.02 4.50
C GLN A 67 6.20 -15.41 5.98
N ASN A 68 7.26 -14.98 6.68
CA ASN A 68 7.41 -15.24 8.10
C ASN A 68 6.48 -14.37 8.96
N MET A 69 6.17 -13.15 8.51
CA MET A 69 5.17 -12.30 9.14
C MET A 69 3.77 -12.92 9.01
N ILE A 70 3.38 -13.35 7.80
CA ILE A 70 2.08 -13.99 7.55
C ILE A 70 1.93 -15.29 8.36
N LYS A 71 2.97 -16.13 8.43
CA LYS A 71 2.97 -17.33 9.30
C LYS A 71 2.76 -16.98 10.77
N SER A 72 3.31 -15.85 11.23
CA SER A 72 3.14 -15.38 12.60
C SER A 72 1.72 -14.85 12.86
N PHE A 73 1.11 -14.19 11.87
CA PHE A 73 -0.30 -13.82 11.94
C PHE A 73 -1.19 -15.05 12.02
N GLN A 74 -0.99 -16.06 11.14
CA GLN A 74 -1.73 -17.32 11.20
C GLN A 74 -1.59 -17.98 12.57
N ARG A 75 -0.37 -18.09 13.09
CA ARG A 75 -0.12 -18.67 14.41
C ARG A 75 -0.82 -17.92 15.54
N TYR A 76 -0.85 -16.59 15.50
CA TYR A 76 -1.53 -15.78 16.52
C TYR A 76 -3.06 -15.94 16.45
N LEU A 77 -3.62 -15.94 15.24
CA LEU A 77 -5.06 -15.93 15.03
C LEU A 77 -5.71 -17.32 15.15
N SER A 78 -5.08 -18.34 14.59
CA SER A 78 -5.65 -19.70 14.50
C SER A 78 -4.87 -20.75 15.31
N GLY A 79 -3.67 -20.42 15.81
CA GLY A 79 -2.80 -21.37 16.53
C GLY A 79 -1.97 -22.29 15.64
N PHE A 80 -2.23 -22.32 14.33
CA PHE A 80 -1.52 -23.16 13.36
C PHE A 80 -1.03 -22.33 12.16
N THR A 81 -0.22 -22.95 11.32
CA THR A 81 0.31 -22.34 10.10
C THR A 81 -0.06 -23.22 8.93
N THR A 82 -0.72 -22.65 7.93
CA THR A 82 -1.10 -23.36 6.71
C THR A 82 -0.15 -22.97 5.60
N THR A 83 0.58 -23.96 5.07
CA THR A 83 1.54 -23.78 3.98
C THR A 83 1.28 -24.75 2.84
N CYS A 84 1.70 -24.36 1.64
CA CYS A 84 1.85 -25.25 0.50
C CYS A 84 2.94 -26.32 0.77
N PRO A 85 3.03 -27.38 -0.07
CA PRO A 85 4.04 -28.42 0.06
C PRO A 85 5.50 -27.91 0.04
N ASP A 86 5.74 -26.74 -0.54
CA ASP A 86 7.04 -26.06 -0.57
C ASP A 86 7.35 -25.29 0.73
N GLY A 87 6.47 -25.33 1.72
CA GLY A 87 6.61 -24.65 2.99
C GLY A 87 6.30 -23.14 2.96
N LYS A 88 5.78 -22.61 1.85
CA LYS A 88 5.36 -21.20 1.74
C LYS A 88 3.86 -21.05 1.99
N VAL A 89 3.44 -19.88 2.44
CA VAL A 89 2.03 -19.51 2.48
C VAL A 89 1.62 -19.09 1.08
N HIS A 90 0.52 -19.66 0.59
CA HIS A 90 -0.05 -19.33 -0.71
C HIS A 90 -0.50 -17.86 -0.75
N PHE A 91 -0.25 -17.18 -1.87
CA PHE A 91 -0.72 -15.82 -2.12
C PHE A 91 -1.07 -15.63 -3.59
N THR A 92 -1.85 -14.58 -3.86
CA THR A 92 -2.14 -14.12 -5.22
C THR A 92 -1.40 -12.81 -5.46
N VAL A 93 -0.80 -12.66 -6.64
CA VAL A 93 -0.18 -11.39 -7.05
C VAL A 93 -1.27 -10.46 -7.60
N LEU A 94 -1.39 -9.28 -7.01
CA LEU A 94 -2.29 -8.20 -7.41
C LEU A 94 -1.54 -7.11 -8.20
N PRO A 95 -2.25 -6.16 -8.85
CA PRO A 95 -1.61 -5.05 -9.54
C PRO A 95 -0.64 -4.26 -8.66
N GLY A 96 0.46 -3.81 -9.26
CA GLY A 96 1.58 -3.19 -8.54
C GLY A 96 2.33 -4.20 -7.68
N ASN A 97 2.46 -5.44 -8.17
CA ASN A 97 3.21 -6.55 -7.58
C ASN A 97 2.91 -6.81 -6.08
N ARG A 98 1.73 -6.40 -5.60
CA ARG A 98 1.32 -6.63 -4.21
C ARG A 98 0.94 -8.10 -4.04
N HIS A 99 1.32 -8.68 -2.91
CA HIS A 99 0.96 -10.04 -2.59
C HIS A 99 -0.28 -10.05 -1.68
N SER A 100 -1.33 -10.73 -2.11
CA SER A 100 -2.57 -10.89 -1.35
C SER A 100 -2.60 -12.23 -0.65
N TYR A 101 -2.73 -12.18 0.67
CA TYR A 101 -2.84 -13.33 1.55
C TYR A 101 -4.23 -13.38 2.17
N ILE A 102 -4.76 -14.58 2.33
CA ILE A 102 -6.02 -14.83 3.02
C ILE A 102 -5.70 -15.68 4.25
N ILE A 103 -6.04 -15.17 5.43
CA ILE A 103 -5.97 -15.94 6.68
C ILE A 103 -7.38 -16.31 7.11
N GLU A 104 -7.67 -17.60 7.06
CA GLU A 104 -8.95 -18.14 7.50
C GLU A 104 -8.99 -18.21 9.03
N LEU A 105 -9.96 -17.53 9.64
CA LEU A 105 -10.16 -17.56 11.10
C LEU A 105 -11.07 -18.70 11.53
N ASN A 106 -12.02 -19.09 10.66
CA ASN A 106 -12.98 -20.13 10.94
C ASN A 106 -13.29 -20.94 9.67
N ARG A 107 -12.58 -22.06 9.46
CA ARG A 107 -12.94 -23.11 8.51
C ARG A 107 -12.63 -24.50 9.06
N GLY A 108 -13.64 -25.36 9.04
CA GLY A 108 -13.51 -26.80 9.26
C GLY A 108 -13.67 -27.27 10.71
N ASN A 109 -13.99 -28.54 10.88
CA ASN A 109 -13.97 -29.19 12.19
C ASN A 109 -12.52 -29.24 12.75
N ARG A 110 -12.33 -29.77 13.97
CA ARG A 110 -11.00 -29.99 14.59
C ARG A 110 -9.99 -30.77 13.71
N ARG A 111 -10.40 -31.30 12.56
CA ARG A 111 -9.58 -32.06 11.61
C ARG A 111 -9.28 -31.28 10.32
N GLY A 112 -9.72 -30.02 10.18
CA GLY A 112 -9.46 -29.19 9.01
C GLY A 112 -10.22 -29.63 7.75
N GLU A 113 -11.22 -30.50 7.89
CA GLU A 113 -12.04 -30.95 6.77
C GLU A 113 -12.97 -29.82 6.31
N TRP A 114 -13.10 -29.68 4.98
CA TRP A 114 -14.03 -28.76 4.35
C TRP A 114 -15.47 -29.14 4.70
N MET A 115 -16.01 -28.54 5.76
CA MET A 115 -17.41 -28.70 6.08
C MET A 115 -18.20 -27.67 5.28
N ARG A 116 -19.08 -28.13 4.39
CA ARG A 116 -20.11 -27.31 3.73
C ARG A 116 -21.19 -26.90 4.75
N HIS A 117 -20.79 -26.30 5.86
CA HIS A 117 -21.77 -25.61 6.69
C HIS A 117 -22.16 -24.31 6.03
N LYS A 118 -23.43 -23.95 6.20
CA LYS A 118 -24.01 -22.67 5.82
C LYS A 118 -23.57 -21.56 6.81
N ASP A 119 -22.36 -21.68 7.37
CA ASP A 119 -21.82 -20.80 8.38
C ASP A 119 -20.98 -19.69 7.74
N GLU A 120 -20.88 -18.60 8.49
CA GLU A 120 -20.21 -17.36 8.10
C GLU A 120 -18.71 -17.58 7.97
N GLN A 121 -18.20 -17.40 6.75
CA GLN A 121 -16.76 -17.47 6.49
C GLN A 121 -16.11 -16.19 7.00
N TYR A 122 -15.33 -16.30 8.07
CA TYR A 122 -14.51 -15.21 8.58
C TYR A 122 -13.07 -15.41 8.13
N TYR A 123 -12.59 -14.48 7.34
CA TYR A 123 -11.20 -14.43 6.89
C TYR A 123 -10.66 -13.01 7.02
N LEU A 124 -9.34 -12.90 6.96
CA LEU A 124 -8.62 -11.64 6.90
C LEU A 124 -7.90 -11.58 5.57
N ASP A 125 -8.15 -10.51 4.82
CA ASP A 125 -7.42 -10.19 3.61
C ASP A 125 -6.25 -9.27 3.96
N ILE A 126 -5.05 -9.69 3.58
CA ILE A 126 -3.82 -8.98 3.88
C ILE A 126 -3.07 -8.78 2.58
N SER A 127 -3.01 -7.54 2.12
CA SER A 127 -2.13 -7.13 1.03
C SER A 127 -0.78 -6.73 1.57
N VAL A 128 0.30 -7.24 1.00
CA VAL A 128 1.68 -6.83 1.30
C VAL A 128 2.27 -6.11 0.09
N VAL A 129 2.75 -4.88 0.30
CA VAL A 129 3.44 -4.09 -0.72
C VAL A 129 4.90 -4.52 -0.79
N GLN A 130 5.44 -4.71 -1.99
CA GLN A 130 6.85 -5.05 -2.17
C GLN A 130 7.72 -3.79 -2.17
N LEU A 131 8.90 -3.89 -1.54
CA LEU A 131 9.84 -2.76 -1.48
C LEU A 131 10.36 -2.37 -2.88
N SER A 132 10.45 -3.33 -3.81
CA SER A 132 10.83 -3.06 -5.20
C SER A 132 9.95 -2.00 -5.86
N ASP A 133 8.65 -2.00 -5.55
CA ASP A 133 7.68 -1.10 -6.17
C ASP A 133 7.76 0.30 -5.55
N LEU A 134 8.05 0.37 -4.25
CA LEU A 134 8.30 1.64 -3.56
C LEU A 134 9.57 2.32 -4.09
N THR A 135 10.66 1.56 -4.27
CA THR A 135 11.92 2.11 -4.78
C THR A 135 11.77 2.63 -6.21
N ALA A 136 11.06 1.89 -7.07
CA ALA A 136 10.77 2.33 -8.44
C ALA A 136 9.93 3.63 -8.44
N LEU A 137 8.84 3.66 -7.68
CA LEU A 137 7.93 4.80 -7.64
C LEU A 137 8.57 6.05 -7.03
N ILE A 138 9.42 5.88 -6.00
CA ILE A 138 10.22 6.96 -5.42
C ILE A 138 11.23 7.46 -6.45
N SER A 139 11.97 6.56 -7.13
CA SER A 139 12.96 6.96 -8.11
C SER A 139 12.35 7.76 -9.27
N GLU A 140 11.19 7.35 -9.78
CA GLU A 140 10.45 8.08 -10.82
C GLU A 140 10.00 9.47 -10.35
N HIS A 141 9.50 9.60 -9.12
CA HIS A 141 9.08 10.89 -8.58
C HIS A 141 10.25 11.85 -8.32
N TYR A 142 11.40 11.34 -7.87
CA TYR A 142 12.59 12.17 -7.66
C TYR A 142 13.16 12.66 -9.00
N VAL A 143 13.24 11.79 -10.01
CA VAL A 143 13.65 12.18 -11.36
C VAL A 143 12.71 13.24 -11.95
N ALA A 144 11.39 13.04 -11.83
CA ALA A 144 10.42 14.01 -12.31
C ALA A 144 10.55 15.37 -11.61
N LYS A 145 10.88 15.40 -10.32
CA LYS A 145 11.11 16.65 -9.58
C LYS A 145 12.37 17.39 -10.07
N GLU A 146 13.47 16.68 -10.26
CA GLU A 146 14.71 17.27 -10.80
C GLU A 146 14.51 17.83 -12.21
N GLU A 147 13.77 17.13 -13.06
CA GLU A 147 13.44 17.61 -14.41
C GLU A 147 12.56 18.86 -14.37
N VAL A 148 11.54 18.89 -13.51
CA VAL A 148 10.66 20.06 -13.34
C VAL A 148 11.44 21.27 -12.80
N ASP A 149 12.29 21.07 -11.78
CA ASP A 149 13.12 22.14 -11.21
C ASP A 149 14.09 22.71 -12.26
N LYS A 150 14.66 21.84 -13.10
CA LYS A 150 15.51 22.25 -14.23
C LYS A 150 14.74 23.05 -15.28
N MET A 151 13.57 22.57 -15.70
CA MET A 151 12.71 23.27 -16.67
C MET A 151 12.29 24.65 -16.19
N VAL A 152 11.94 24.77 -14.90
CA VAL A 152 11.59 26.05 -14.28
C VAL A 152 12.78 27.00 -14.26
N SER A 153 13.98 26.51 -13.91
CA SER A 153 15.21 27.31 -13.90
C SER A 153 15.60 27.81 -15.28
N GLU A 154 15.53 26.94 -16.31
CA GLU A 154 15.83 27.29 -17.70
C GLU A 154 14.85 28.35 -18.24
N ARG A 155 13.55 28.19 -18.00
CA ARG A 155 12.53 29.17 -18.41
C ARG A 155 12.71 30.53 -17.74
N LEU A 156 12.97 30.54 -16.44
CA LEU A 156 13.29 31.78 -15.69
C LEU A 156 14.55 32.46 -16.23
N ARG A 157 15.56 31.68 -16.60
CA ARG A 157 16.79 32.18 -17.20
C ARG A 157 16.51 32.87 -18.54
N GLU A 158 15.70 32.26 -19.42
CA GLU A 158 15.29 32.87 -20.68
C GLU A 158 14.51 34.18 -20.50
N GLU A 159 13.56 34.21 -19.56
CA GLU A 159 12.78 35.42 -19.25
C GLU A 159 13.66 36.55 -18.72
N LEU A 160 14.61 36.23 -17.83
CA LEU A 160 15.59 37.20 -17.32
C LEU A 160 16.52 37.69 -18.44
N PHE A 161 17.00 36.82 -19.32
CA PHE A 161 17.80 37.23 -20.47
C PHE A 161 17.05 38.20 -21.38
N LYS A 162 15.78 37.90 -21.72
CA LYS A 162 14.92 38.81 -22.51
C LYS A 162 14.73 40.15 -21.83
N PHE A 163 14.53 40.16 -20.51
CA PHE A 163 14.41 41.38 -19.73
C PHE A 163 15.70 42.22 -19.76
N PHE A 164 16.85 41.59 -19.56
CA PHE A 164 18.16 42.26 -19.63
C PHE A 164 18.51 42.76 -21.02
N GLU A 165 18.18 42.01 -22.09
CA GLU A 165 18.34 42.47 -23.47
C GLU A 165 17.47 43.69 -23.77
N TYR A 166 16.22 43.69 -23.28
CA TYR A 166 15.33 44.85 -23.38
C TYR A 166 15.92 46.07 -22.66
N GLU A 167 16.35 45.93 -21.40
CA GLU A 167 16.97 47.02 -20.62
C GLU A 167 18.27 47.56 -21.25
N HIS A 168 19.13 46.69 -21.76
CA HIS A 168 20.39 47.07 -22.43
C HIS A 168 20.17 47.82 -23.75
N ALA A 169 19.04 47.60 -24.42
CA ALA A 169 18.68 48.37 -25.61
C ALA A 169 18.39 49.86 -25.29
N TYR A 170 18.04 50.18 -24.04
CA TYR A 170 17.69 51.54 -23.61
C TYR A 170 18.76 52.20 -22.72
N THR A 171 19.74 51.46 -22.19
CA THR A 171 20.86 52.03 -21.42
C THR A 171 22.19 51.30 -21.70
N PRO A 172 23.25 51.97 -22.18
CA PRO A 172 24.53 51.32 -22.39
C PRO A 172 25.30 51.29 -21.07
N LYS A 173 25.26 50.15 -20.35
CA LYS A 173 26.18 49.89 -19.22
C LYS A 173 26.84 48.51 -19.26
N TYR A 174 28.11 48.53 -18.85
CA TYR A 174 29.16 47.49 -18.84
C TYR A 174 28.92 46.29 -17.92
N LEU A 175 27.74 45.67 -17.92
CA LEU A 175 27.48 44.45 -17.15
C LEU A 175 27.26 43.26 -18.09
N ASN A 176 28.05 42.20 -17.88
CA ASN A 176 27.87 40.91 -18.53
C ASN A 176 26.60 40.26 -17.95
N SER A 177 25.49 40.38 -18.68
CA SER A 177 24.14 39.91 -18.29
C SER A 177 24.13 38.45 -17.84
N GLY A 178 24.94 37.60 -18.47
CA GLY A 178 25.05 36.19 -18.09
C GLY A 178 25.62 35.97 -16.69
N HIS A 179 26.52 36.83 -16.20
CA HIS A 179 27.09 36.70 -14.86
C HIS A 179 26.07 37.06 -13.76
N VAL A 180 25.33 38.17 -13.96
CA VAL A 180 24.32 38.67 -13.01
C VAL A 180 23.16 37.69 -12.87
N ILE A 181 22.69 37.12 -13.99
CA ILE A 181 21.60 36.13 -13.98
C ILE A 181 22.03 34.87 -13.22
N ASN A 182 23.26 34.39 -13.44
CA ASN A 182 23.76 33.21 -12.73
C ASN A 182 23.94 33.44 -11.22
N GLU A 183 24.36 34.64 -10.79
CA GLU A 183 24.39 34.98 -9.36
C GLU A 183 22.98 35.01 -8.75
N TYR A 184 22.02 35.63 -9.42
CA TYR A 184 20.64 35.69 -8.95
C TYR A 184 20.02 34.29 -8.78
N LEU A 185 20.21 33.39 -9.75
CA LEU A 185 19.71 32.01 -9.66
C LEU A 185 20.33 31.25 -8.48
N LYS A 186 21.63 31.43 -8.20
CA LYS A 186 22.30 30.84 -7.03
C LYS A 186 21.73 31.31 -5.69
N THR A 187 21.18 32.51 -5.61
CA THR A 187 20.55 33.00 -4.36
C THR A 187 19.17 32.40 -4.08
N ARG A 188 18.50 31.80 -5.08
CA ARG A 188 17.20 31.13 -4.93
C ARG A 188 17.30 29.66 -4.54
N GLU A 189 18.46 29.04 -4.71
CA GLU A 189 18.70 27.62 -4.37
C GLU A 189 19.03 27.40 -2.88
N LYS A 190 18.97 28.43 -2.03
CA LYS A 190 19.12 28.36 -0.56
C LYS A 190 17.77 28.32 0.15
#